data_AF-A0A651DDT4-F1
#
_entry.id   AF-A0A651DDT4-F1
#
_cell.length_a   1.000
_cell.length_b   1.000
_cell.length_c   1.000
_cell.angle_alpha   90.00
_cell.angle_beta   90.00
_cell.angle_gamma   90.00
#
_symmetry.space_group_name_H-M   'P 1'
#
loop_
_entity.id
_entity.type
_entity.pdbx_description
1 polymer ?
#
loop_
_entity_poly.entity_id
_entity_poly.type
_entity_poly.pdbx_seq_one_letter_code
_entity_poly.pdbx_strand_id
1 'polypeptide(L)'
;MASPPDTLQILRAGRAGEADAADELFARLYGELRRIARQRLIAHRPGDTLNTTALVHEAYVHLVDQTAADWQDRAHFLAVASRAMRFVLVDYARAR
;
A
#
# COMPACT_ATOMS: atom_id res chain seq x y z
N MET A 1 -14.06 25.69 -5.97
CA MET A 1 -13.55 24.31 -6.18
C MET A 1 -13.34 23.72 -4.80
N ALA A 2 -14.13 22.71 -4.42
CA ALA A 2 -13.98 22.06 -3.11
C ALA A 2 -12.61 21.35 -3.06
N SER A 3 -11.76 21.70 -2.10
CA SER A 3 -10.57 20.90 -1.82
C SER A 3 -11.04 19.48 -1.51
N PRO A 4 -10.46 18.43 -2.13
CA PRO A 4 -10.78 17.06 -1.77
C PRO A 4 -10.51 16.91 -0.26
N PRO A 5 -11.39 16.23 0.49
CA PRO A 5 -11.25 16.14 1.94
C PRO A 5 -9.85 15.65 2.28
N ASP A 6 -9.18 16.41 3.15
CA ASP A 6 -7.83 16.13 3.63
C ASP A 6 -7.77 14.67 4.07
N THR A 7 -6.75 13.94 3.65
CA THR A 7 -6.53 12.52 3.97
C THR A 7 -6.69 12.21 5.48
N LEU A 8 -6.46 13.22 6.33
CA LEU A 8 -6.66 13.19 7.77
C LEU A 8 -8.14 13.12 8.22
N GLN A 9 -9.08 13.68 7.47
CA GLN A 9 -10.52 13.62 7.80
C GLN A 9 -11.09 12.22 7.62
N ILE A 10 -10.63 11.47 6.61
CA ILE A 10 -11.09 10.10 6.35
C ILE A 10 -10.54 9.15 7.40
N LEU A 11 -9.28 9.30 7.77
CA LEU A 11 -8.67 8.53 8.87
C LEU A 11 -9.40 8.74 10.20
N ARG A 12 -9.93 9.95 10.47
CA ARG A 12 -10.77 10.21 11.65
C ARG A 12 -12.20 9.66 11.51
N ALA A 13 -12.77 9.66 10.30
CA ALA A 13 -14.11 9.14 10.02
C ALA A 13 -14.18 7.60 9.98
N GLY A 14 -13.06 6.94 9.66
CA GLY A 14 -12.93 5.47 9.55
C GLY A 14 -13.05 4.68 10.85
N ARG A 15 -13.23 5.34 12.01
CA ARG A 15 -13.39 4.67 13.31
C ARG A 15 -14.63 3.78 13.44
N ALA A 16 -15.50 3.72 12.43
CA ALA A 16 -16.67 2.83 12.39
C ALA A 16 -16.53 1.64 11.42
N GLY A 17 -15.41 1.53 10.68
CA GLY A 17 -15.18 0.49 9.68
C GLY A 17 -13.76 0.56 9.12
N GLU A 18 -12.83 -0.14 9.77
CA GLU A 18 -11.38 -0.06 9.49
C GLU A 18 -10.99 -0.57 8.09
N ALA A 19 -11.76 -1.51 7.54
CA ALA A 19 -11.58 -2.01 6.17
C ALA A 19 -11.94 -0.94 5.13
N ASP A 20 -13.08 -0.26 5.26
CA ASP A 20 -13.52 0.78 4.32
C ASP A 20 -12.54 1.98 4.30
N ALA A 21 -11.96 2.30 5.46
CA ALA A 21 -10.97 3.37 5.56
C ALA A 21 -9.64 3.01 4.86
N ALA A 22 -9.20 1.76 4.95
CA ALA A 22 -8.01 1.28 4.25
C ALA A 22 -8.22 1.28 2.73
N ASP A 23 -9.41 0.89 2.27
CA ASP A 23 -9.78 0.85 0.85
C ASP A 23 -9.80 2.24 0.23
N GLU A 24 -10.42 3.21 0.93
CA GLU A 24 -10.45 4.59 0.47
C GLU A 24 -9.03 5.20 0.44
N LEU A 25 -8.24 4.93 1.47
CA LEU A 25 -6.86 5.42 1.54
C LEU A 25 -5.99 4.80 0.44
N PHE A 26 -6.15 3.50 0.19
CA PHE A 26 -5.48 2.81 -0.90
C PHE A 26 -5.85 3.40 -2.25
N ALA A 27 -7.15 3.61 -2.52
CA ALA A 27 -7.62 4.20 -3.77
C ALA A 27 -7.04 5.60 -4.01
N ARG A 28 -6.99 6.43 -2.98
CA ARG A 28 -6.42 7.80 -3.06
C ARG A 28 -4.90 7.79 -3.26
N LEU A 29 -4.20 6.86 -2.61
CA LEU A 29 -2.73 6.77 -2.66
C LEU A 29 -2.20 5.83 -3.74
N TYR A 30 -3.06 5.22 -4.54
CA TYR A 30 -2.68 4.23 -5.56
C TYR A 30 -1.59 4.73 -6.52
N GLY A 31 -1.65 6.00 -6.93
CA GLY A 31 -0.62 6.62 -7.77
C GLY A 31 0.76 6.64 -7.11
N GLU A 32 0.82 6.92 -5.81
CA GLU A 32 2.05 6.96 -5.02
C GLU A 32 2.57 5.56 -4.74
N LEU A 33 1.67 4.63 -4.40
CA LEU A 33 1.99 3.21 -4.23
C LEU A 33 2.62 2.64 -5.50
N ARG A 34 2.06 2.92 -6.69
CA ARG A 34 2.66 2.52 -7.96
C ARG A 34 4.04 3.12 -8.17
N ARG A 35 4.28 4.38 -7.75
CA ARG A 35 5.61 5.01 -7.85
C ARG A 35 6.62 4.29 -6.96
N ILE A 36 6.25 3.98 -5.71
CA ILE A 36 7.09 3.23 -4.77
C ILE A 36 7.39 1.83 -5.33
N ALA A 37 6.36 1.12 -5.80
CA ALA A 37 6.48 -0.22 -6.36
C ALA A 37 7.42 -0.26 -7.58
N ARG A 38 7.35 0.73 -8.48
CA ARG A 38 8.30 0.85 -9.61
C ARG A 38 9.74 1.01 -9.13
N GLN A 39 9.98 1.89 -8.17
CA GLN A 39 11.33 2.10 -7.63
C GLN A 39 11.88 0.82 -6.98
N ARG A 40 11.03 0.09 -6.25
CA ARG A 40 11.38 -1.20 -5.64
C ARG A 40 11.70 -2.27 -6.69
N LEU A 41 10.91 -2.36 -7.76
CA LEU A 41 11.13 -3.30 -8.84
C LEU A 41 12.40 -3.00 -9.65
N ILE A 42 12.78 -1.74 -9.84
CA ILE A 42 14.05 -1.38 -10.48
C ILE A 42 15.24 -1.81 -9.62
N ALA A 43 15.12 -1.69 -8.29
CA ALA A 43 16.15 -2.10 -7.35
C ALA A 43 16.28 -3.63 -7.20
N HIS A 44 15.23 -4.38 -7.54
CA HIS A 44 15.27 -5.84 -7.61
C HIS A 44 15.60 -6.29 -9.04
N ARG A 45 16.42 -7.34 -9.21
CA ARG A 45 16.63 -7.91 -10.54
C ARG A 45 15.29 -8.41 -11.10
N PRO A 46 14.90 -8.06 -12.33
CA PRO A 46 13.64 -8.50 -12.90
C PRO A 46 13.63 -10.03 -13.04
N GLY A 47 12.70 -10.68 -12.34
CA GLY A 47 12.17 -11.97 -12.74
C GLY A 47 10.87 -11.74 -13.50
N ASP A 48 10.59 -12.57 -14.51
CA ASP A 48 9.62 -12.25 -15.58
C ASP A 48 8.14 -12.12 -15.15
N THR A 49 7.77 -12.46 -13.92
CA THR A 49 6.37 -12.58 -13.51
C THR A 49 5.84 -11.44 -12.63
N LEU A 50 6.69 -10.73 -11.89
CA LEU A 50 6.22 -9.71 -10.94
C LEU A 50 6.25 -8.30 -11.55
N ASN A 51 5.06 -7.77 -11.86
CA ASN A 51 4.89 -6.41 -12.36
C ASN A 51 4.49 -5.42 -11.25
N THR A 52 4.51 -4.12 -11.56
CA THR A 52 4.19 -3.05 -10.59
C THR A 52 2.79 -3.19 -10.00
N THR A 53 1.79 -3.52 -10.82
CA THR A 53 0.40 -3.62 -10.37
C THR A 53 0.22 -4.82 -9.46
N ALA A 54 0.81 -5.98 -9.81
CA ALA A 54 0.82 -7.16 -8.97
C ALA A 54 1.47 -6.86 -7.61
N LEU A 55 2.64 -6.23 -7.58
CA LEU A 55 3.32 -5.86 -6.33
C LEU A 55 2.47 -4.94 -5.44
N VAL A 56 1.74 -3.99 -6.03
CA VAL A 56 0.85 -3.09 -5.26
C VAL A 56 -0.33 -3.84 -4.66
N HIS A 57 -0.98 -4.71 -5.43
CA HIS A 57 -2.14 -5.47 -4.94
C HIS A 57 -1.76 -6.53 -3.91
N GLU A 58 -0.68 -7.27 -4.12
CA GLU A 58 -0.15 -8.23 -3.14
C GLU A 58 0.21 -7.53 -1.82
N ALA A 59 0.92 -6.39 -1.90
CA ALA A 59 1.25 -5.61 -0.72
C ALA A 59 -0.01 -5.12 0.02
N TYR A 60 -1.07 -4.76 -0.71
CA TYR A 60 -2.34 -4.35 -0.13
C TYR A 60 -3.08 -5.50 0.55
N VAL A 61 -3.11 -6.71 -0.02
CA VAL A 61 -3.65 -7.90 0.64
C VAL A 61 -2.96 -8.11 2.00
N HIS A 62 -1.63 -8.01 2.04
CA HIS A 62 -0.89 -8.11 3.30
C HIS A 62 -1.17 -6.96 4.29
N LEU A 63 -1.48 -5.77 3.79
CA LEU A 63 -1.83 -4.62 4.64
C LEU A 63 -3.21 -4.78 5.27
N VAL A 64 -4.20 -5.25 4.50
CA VAL A 64 -5.58 -5.45 4.98
C VAL A 64 -5.74 -6.71 5.84
N ASP A 65 -4.85 -7.68 5.71
CA ASP A 65 -4.84 -8.87 6.59
C ASP A 65 -4.17 -8.58 7.96
N GLN A 66 -3.35 -7.53 8.03
CA GLN A 66 -2.75 -7.04 9.28
C GLN A 66 -3.67 -6.08 10.07
N THR A 67 -4.95 -5.96 9.68
CA THR A 67 -5.86 -4.87 10.11
C THR A 67 -6.50 -5.11 11.47
N ALA A 68 -5.67 -5.04 12.49
CA ALA A 68 -5.97 -4.22 13.68
C ALA A 68 -5.04 -2.98 13.72
N ALA A 69 -4.46 -2.59 12.56
CA ALA A 69 -3.49 -1.52 12.47
C ALA A 69 -4.21 -0.15 12.45
N ASP A 70 -4.08 0.57 13.56
CA ASP A 70 -4.56 1.95 13.72
C ASP A 70 -3.76 2.88 12.77
N TRP A 71 -4.27 3.09 11.57
CA TRP A 71 -3.61 3.88 10.52
C TRP A 71 -3.60 5.36 10.90
N GLN A 72 -2.49 5.82 11.48
CA GLN A 72 -2.38 7.17 12.03
C GLN A 72 -2.37 8.29 10.99
N ASP A 73 -1.68 8.11 9.86
CA ASP A 73 -1.58 9.11 8.79
C ASP A 73 -1.12 8.52 7.44
N ARG A 74 -1.12 9.37 6.40
CA ARG A 74 -0.65 9.02 5.04
C ARG A 74 0.80 8.55 5.01
N ALA A 75 1.68 9.16 5.78
CA ALA A 75 3.10 8.79 5.79
C ALA A 75 3.29 7.41 6.41
N HIS A 76 2.57 7.11 7.49
CA HIS A 76 2.51 5.80 8.12
C HIS A 76 2.02 4.75 7.11
N PHE A 77 0.89 4.98 6.45
CA PHE A 77 0.36 4.04 5.46
C PHE A 77 1.37 3.75 4.33
N LEU A 78 1.98 4.78 3.74
CA LEU A 78 2.98 4.62 2.68
C LEU A 78 4.24 3.88 3.18
N ALA A 79 4.65 4.11 4.42
CA ALA A 79 5.78 3.43 5.04
C ALA A 79 5.50 1.92 5.23
N VAL A 80 4.31 1.57 5.76
CA VAL A 80 3.93 0.17 5.92
C VAL A 80 3.77 -0.50 4.56
N ALA A 81 3.16 0.17 3.57
CA ALA A 81 3.04 -0.34 2.21
C ALA A 81 4.41 -0.61 1.56
N SER A 82 5.36 0.30 1.71
CA SER A 82 6.73 0.13 1.22
C SER A 82 7.44 -1.06 1.86
N ARG A 83 7.14 -1.36 3.13
CA ARG A 83 7.65 -2.52 3.85
C ARG A 83 6.98 -3.81 3.37
N ALA A 84 5.66 -3.82 3.19
CA ALA A 84 4.92 -4.95 2.62
C ALA A 84 5.43 -5.31 1.22
N MET A 85 5.62 -4.32 0.33
CA MET A 85 6.20 -4.53 -1.00
C MET A 85 7.59 -5.17 -0.94
N ARG A 86 8.43 -4.79 0.03
CA ARG A 86 9.74 -5.43 0.22
C ARG A 86 9.60 -6.89 0.62
N PHE A 87 8.64 -7.23 1.48
CA PHE A 87 8.39 -8.62 1.86
C PHE A 87 7.95 -9.46 0.67
N VAL A 88 6.98 -8.98 -0.13
CA VAL A 88 6.54 -9.64 -1.37
C VAL A 88 7.73 -9.88 -2.29
N LEU A 89 8.58 -8.88 -2.53
CA LEU A 89 9.75 -9.04 -3.39
C LEU A 89 10.77 -10.07 -2.89
N VAL A 90 10.98 -10.15 -1.57
CA VAL A 90 11.86 -11.15 -0.97
C VAL A 90 11.26 -12.55 -1.09
N ASP A 91 9.95 -12.68 -0.89
CA ASP A 91 9.24 -13.95 -1.01
C ASP A 91 9.29 -14.49 -2.44
N TYR A 92 8.98 -13.64 -3.43
CA TYR A 92 9.14 -13.95 -4.85
C TYR A 92 10.57 -14.34 -5.23
N ALA A 93 11.58 -13.72 -4.61
CA ALA A 93 12.98 -14.07 -4.83
C ALA A 93 13.40 -15.39 -4.16
N ARG A 94 12.72 -15.80 -3.08
CA ARG A 94 12.96 -17.09 -2.38
C ARG A 94 12.24 -18.25 -3.04
N ALA A 95 11.09 -18.01 -3.66
CA ALA A 95 10.30 -19.03 -4.35
C ALA A 95 10.93 -19.48 -5.68
N ARG A 96 12.11 -18.94 -6.06
CA ARG A 96 12.87 -19.27 -7.25
C ARG A 96 14.22 -19.86 -6.90
#